data_AF-A3ZYP9-F1
#
_entry.id   AF-A3ZYP9-F1
#
_cell.length_a   1.000
_cell.length_b   1.000
_cell.length_c   1.000
_cell.angle_alpha   90.00
_cell.angle_beta   90.00
_cell.angle_gamma   90.00
#
_symmetry.space_group_name_H-M   'P 1'
#
loop_
_entity.id
_entity.type
_entity.pdbx_description
1 polymer ?
#
loop_
_entity_poly.entity_id
_entity_poly.type
_entity_poly.pdbx_seq_one_letter_code
_entity_poly.pdbx_strand_id
1 'polypeptide(L)'
;MTEKKFHLPADQIEALVEGQGGCIATDRITVDGMPIGYMYREPPDNEGDSGWRFFSGDESEEYVDQARNLEVYDVNTIANYDRDVIPFLSSPIGSAYAREGDAGQLIAVDSPFDADELLHPDFPILEAGLFELTDRWSMQLPHRFNQRLEKDGQMVLWRPGVTIYASVWGLPEDGDSAADTLRELTRERDSAAFDYQELQEGALLRIAYRLVEDHDGVDVDSLYCFVADADGYVHLSVYFDAPEDVEVAQSIWKGITSAAT
;
A
#
# COMPACT_ATOMS: atom_id res chain seq x y z
N MET A 1 -1.44 -11.86 38.16
CA MET A 1 -0.40 -11.78 37.13
C MET A 1 0.83 -11.16 37.78
N THR A 2 2.01 -11.71 37.56
CA THR A 2 3.26 -11.13 38.07
C THR A 2 3.58 -9.90 37.22
N GLU A 3 3.94 -8.79 37.86
CA GLU A 3 4.29 -7.54 37.18
C GLU A 3 5.57 -7.73 36.34
N LYS A 4 5.53 -7.36 35.05
CA LYS A 4 6.71 -7.38 34.17
C LYS A 4 7.72 -6.34 34.65
N LYS A 5 9.00 -6.67 34.62
CA LYS A 5 10.08 -5.72 34.91
C LYS A 5 10.70 -5.27 33.59
N PHE A 6 10.27 -4.11 33.10
CA PHE A 6 10.77 -3.54 31.85
C PHE A 6 12.25 -3.16 31.92
N HIS A 7 12.94 -3.28 30.80
CA HIS A 7 14.35 -2.91 30.66
C HIS A 7 14.53 -1.39 30.72
N LEU A 8 13.68 -0.64 30.01
CA LEU A 8 13.63 0.82 30.12
C LEU A 8 12.53 1.25 31.11
N PRO A 9 12.85 2.11 32.10
CA PRO A 9 11.85 2.70 32.97
C PRO A 9 11.06 3.80 32.22
N ALA A 10 9.81 4.02 32.65
CA ALA A 10 8.89 4.95 31.97
C ALA A 10 9.40 6.40 31.90
N ASP A 11 10.24 6.82 32.84
CA ASP A 11 10.84 8.16 32.88
C ASP A 11 12.01 8.36 31.90
N GLN A 12 12.44 7.29 31.20
CA GLN A 12 13.45 7.33 30.14
C GLN A 12 12.85 7.27 28.74
N ILE A 13 11.53 7.15 28.60
CA ILE A 13 10.87 7.15 27.29
C ILE A 13 10.76 8.60 26.80
N GLU A 14 11.45 8.90 25.70
CA GLU A 14 11.41 10.20 25.01
C GLU A 14 10.33 10.21 23.93
N ALA A 15 9.84 11.39 23.54
CA ALA A 15 8.99 11.56 22.37
C ALA A 15 9.86 11.62 21.11
N LEU A 16 10.10 10.46 20.49
CA LEU A 16 10.91 10.28 19.28
C LEU A 16 10.05 10.31 18.00
N VAL A 17 8.85 9.73 18.06
CA VAL A 17 7.88 9.71 16.97
C VAL A 17 6.48 9.98 17.53
N GLU A 18 5.64 10.63 16.73
CA GLU A 18 4.28 11.01 17.14
C GLU A 18 3.24 10.38 16.20
N GLY A 19 2.07 10.04 16.74
CA GLY A 19 0.91 9.62 15.94
C GLY A 19 1.02 8.27 15.23
N GLN A 20 2.00 7.44 15.56
CA GLN A 20 2.24 6.16 14.89
C GLN A 20 1.28 5.04 15.33
N GLY A 21 0.52 5.23 16.42
CA GLY A 21 -0.40 4.22 16.95
C GLY A 21 0.30 3.13 17.77
N GLY A 22 -0.44 2.06 18.04
CA GLY A 22 0.01 0.89 18.78
C GLY A 22 0.66 -0.16 17.89
N CYS A 23 1.53 -0.98 18.45
CA CYS A 23 2.20 -2.11 17.79
C CYS A 23 2.26 -3.28 18.75
N ILE A 24 2.58 -4.47 18.24
CA ILE A 24 2.91 -5.62 19.07
C ILE A 24 4.44 -5.73 19.16
N ALA A 25 4.95 -5.91 20.37
CA ALA A 25 6.37 -6.24 20.58
C ALA A 25 6.53 -7.36 21.60
N THR A 26 7.61 -8.13 21.46
CA THR A 26 7.93 -9.22 22.38
C THR A 26 8.64 -8.74 23.64
N ASP A 27 8.53 -9.52 24.71
CA ASP A 27 9.25 -9.31 25.97
C ASP A 27 10.77 -9.46 25.79
N ARG A 28 11.26 -10.08 24.71
CA ARG A 28 12.70 -10.08 24.41
C ARG A 28 13.21 -8.64 24.24
N ILE A 29 12.39 -7.78 23.64
CA ILE A 29 12.71 -6.36 23.49
C ILE A 29 12.42 -5.63 24.81
N THR A 30 11.19 -5.71 25.32
CA THR A 30 10.74 -4.80 26.39
C THR A 30 11.19 -5.20 27.80
N VAL A 31 11.47 -6.49 28.03
CA VAL A 31 11.90 -7.04 29.33
C VAL A 31 13.39 -7.39 29.31
N ASP A 32 13.85 -8.12 28.29
CA ASP A 32 15.25 -8.55 28.22
C ASP A 32 16.17 -7.46 27.65
N GLY A 33 15.64 -6.47 26.95
CA GLY A 33 16.41 -5.35 26.37
C GLY A 33 17.19 -5.73 25.12
N MET A 34 16.76 -6.77 24.41
CA MET A 34 17.36 -7.17 23.14
C MET A 34 17.03 -6.14 22.05
N PRO A 35 17.94 -5.89 21.09
CA PRO A 35 17.62 -5.07 19.92
C PRO A 35 16.54 -5.74 19.07
N ILE A 36 15.89 -4.94 18.23
CA ILE A 36 14.95 -5.44 17.23
C ILE A 36 15.75 -6.09 16.13
N GLY A 37 15.61 -7.41 16.01
CA GLY A 37 16.28 -8.22 14.99
C GLY A 37 15.36 -8.55 13.81
N TYR A 38 14.05 -8.46 14.00
CA TYR A 38 13.07 -8.70 12.95
C TYR A 38 11.80 -7.88 13.18
N MET A 39 11.22 -7.33 12.11
CA MET A 39 9.95 -6.62 12.15
C MET A 39 9.20 -6.78 10.83
N TYR A 40 7.88 -6.79 10.89
CA TYR A 40 7.02 -6.75 9.72
C TYR A 40 5.77 -5.92 9.98
N ARG A 41 5.12 -5.48 8.90
CA ARG A 41 3.89 -4.69 8.94
C ARG A 41 2.75 -5.43 8.28
N GLU A 42 1.71 -5.73 9.06
CA GLU A 42 0.46 -6.34 8.58
C GLU A 42 -0.69 -5.31 8.60
N PRO A 43 -1.83 -5.56 7.92
CA PRO A 43 -2.98 -4.66 8.00
C PRO A 43 -3.36 -4.38 9.45
N PRO A 44 -3.62 -3.11 9.80
CA PRO A 44 -3.97 -2.78 11.17
C PRO A 44 -5.35 -3.33 11.54
N ASP A 45 -5.49 -3.85 12.76
CA ASP A 45 -6.79 -4.37 13.25
C ASP A 45 -7.84 -3.27 13.48
N ASN A 46 -7.40 -2.02 13.65
CA ASN A 46 -8.24 -0.84 13.88
C ASN A 46 -7.43 0.45 13.67
N GLU A 47 -8.09 1.61 13.72
CA GLU A 47 -7.45 2.93 13.54
C GLU A 47 -6.30 3.22 14.52
N GLY A 48 -6.26 2.55 15.67
CA GLY A 48 -5.20 2.69 16.67
C GLY A 48 -4.06 1.68 16.53
N ASP A 49 -4.18 0.66 15.67
CA ASP A 49 -3.09 -0.27 15.36
C ASP A 49 -2.26 0.28 14.19
N SER A 50 -0.95 0.28 14.35
CA SER A 50 0.01 0.69 13.32
C SER A 50 0.22 -0.40 12.26
N GLY A 51 -0.10 -1.65 12.61
CA GLY A 51 0.24 -2.86 11.86
C GLY A 51 1.64 -3.41 12.15
N TRP A 52 2.48 -2.68 12.91
CA TRP A 52 3.84 -3.14 13.20
C TRP A 52 3.88 -4.26 14.22
N ARG A 53 4.73 -5.26 13.96
CA ARG A 53 5.08 -6.36 14.84
C ARG A 53 6.60 -6.41 14.99
N PHE A 54 7.10 -6.33 16.22
CA PHE A 54 8.53 -6.21 16.53
C PHE A 54 9.04 -7.40 17.35
N PHE A 55 10.17 -7.97 16.92
CA PHE A 55 10.81 -9.16 17.50
C PHE A 55 12.31 -8.95 17.66
N SER A 56 12.94 -9.62 18.62
CA SER A 56 14.41 -9.69 18.68
C SER A 56 15.01 -10.59 17.61
N GLY A 57 14.21 -11.46 16.99
CA GLY A 57 14.59 -12.35 15.90
C GLY A 57 15.13 -13.71 16.36
N ASP A 58 15.22 -13.95 17.67
CA ASP A 58 15.67 -15.21 18.26
C ASP A 58 14.54 -15.98 18.97
N GLU A 59 13.31 -15.47 18.92
CA GLU A 59 12.12 -16.12 19.44
C GLU A 59 11.80 -17.41 18.68
N SER A 60 11.44 -18.47 19.41
CA SER A 60 10.86 -19.68 18.79
C SER A 60 9.35 -19.52 18.60
N GLU A 61 8.76 -20.34 17.74
CA GLU A 61 7.29 -20.39 17.56
C GLU A 61 6.58 -20.64 18.91
N GLU A 62 7.08 -21.58 19.73
CA GLU A 62 6.47 -21.86 21.05
C GLU A 62 6.59 -20.68 22.03
N TYR A 63 7.54 -19.78 21.81
CA TYR A 63 7.66 -18.54 22.57
C TYR A 63 6.62 -17.52 22.11
N VAL A 64 6.48 -17.31 20.79
CA VAL A 64 5.54 -16.34 20.20
C VAL A 64 4.08 -16.76 20.43
N ASP A 65 3.79 -18.06 20.45
CA ASP A 65 2.43 -18.58 20.72
C ASP A 65 1.90 -18.31 22.14
N GLN A 66 2.77 -17.86 23.05
CA GLN A 66 2.38 -17.53 24.41
C GLN A 66 2.03 -16.05 24.53
N ALA A 67 0.74 -15.72 24.55
CA ALA A 67 0.23 -14.34 24.67
C ALA A 67 0.78 -13.52 25.86
N ARG A 68 1.41 -14.14 26.86
CA ARG A 68 2.08 -13.43 27.96
C ARG A 68 3.43 -12.81 27.57
N ASN A 69 4.05 -13.29 26.48
CA ASN A 69 5.38 -12.94 26.02
C ASN A 69 5.38 -11.78 25.00
N LEU A 70 4.21 -11.29 24.62
CA LEU A 70 4.00 -10.18 23.70
C LEU A 70 2.86 -9.30 24.21
N GLU A 71 2.89 -8.02 23.88
CA GLU A 71 1.91 -7.05 24.34
C GLU A 71 1.81 -5.88 23.37
N VAL A 72 0.74 -5.09 23.50
CA VAL A 72 0.55 -3.88 22.72
C VAL A 72 1.27 -2.71 23.38
N TYR A 73 2.10 -2.01 22.61
CA TYR A 73 2.83 -0.82 23.03
C TYR A 73 2.61 0.31 22.03
N ASP A 74 2.72 1.55 22.49
CA ASP A 74 2.85 2.69 21.58
C ASP A 74 4.15 2.54 20.77
N VAL A 75 4.10 2.74 19.45
CA VAL A 75 5.29 2.64 18.57
C VAL A 75 6.43 3.54 19.04
N ASN A 76 6.13 4.72 19.60
CA ASN A 76 7.14 5.59 20.20
C ASN A 76 7.88 4.91 21.36
N THR A 77 7.17 4.10 22.16
CA THR A 77 7.80 3.33 23.23
C THR A 77 8.83 2.38 22.64
N ILE A 78 8.47 1.60 21.61
CA ILE A 78 9.38 0.65 20.97
C ILE A 78 10.55 1.33 20.27
N ALA A 79 10.33 2.49 19.63
CA ALA A 79 11.40 3.29 19.05
C ALA A 79 12.44 3.78 20.09
N ASN A 80 12.08 3.86 21.38
CA ASN A 80 13.05 4.16 22.44
C ASN A 80 13.92 2.95 22.81
N TYR A 81 13.43 1.72 22.64
CA TYR A 81 14.22 0.50 22.83
C TYR A 81 15.22 0.30 21.69
N ASP A 82 14.84 0.67 20.47
CA ASP A 82 15.70 0.56 19.30
C ASP A 82 15.37 1.68 18.30
N ARG A 83 16.24 2.70 18.24
CA ARG A 83 16.02 3.88 17.38
C ARG A 83 16.23 3.57 15.90
N ASP A 84 16.85 2.44 15.56
CA ASP A 84 17.14 2.09 14.17
C ASP A 84 15.86 1.78 13.38
N VAL A 85 14.73 1.55 14.04
CA VAL A 85 13.44 1.31 13.35
C VAL A 85 12.81 2.58 12.79
N ILE A 86 13.14 3.76 13.33
CA ILE A 86 12.46 5.02 13.01
C ILE A 86 12.37 5.30 11.50
N PRO A 87 13.45 5.11 10.69
CA PRO A 87 13.39 5.34 9.24
C PRO A 87 12.42 4.44 8.49
N PHE A 88 11.96 3.33 9.09
CA PHE A 88 11.11 2.33 8.44
C PHE A 88 9.65 2.41 8.87
N LEU A 89 9.29 3.26 9.85
CA LEU A 89 7.93 3.25 10.42
C LEU A 89 6.85 3.69 9.43
N SER A 90 7.23 4.45 8.39
CA SER A 90 6.34 4.84 7.29
C SER A 90 6.20 3.77 6.19
N SER A 91 6.99 2.69 6.23
CA SER A 91 6.98 1.67 5.18
C SER A 91 5.60 0.98 5.05
N PRO A 92 5.17 0.64 3.83
CA PRO A 92 3.81 0.17 3.56
C PRO A 92 3.49 -1.19 4.20
N ILE A 93 2.20 -1.53 4.22
CA ILE A 93 1.73 -2.87 4.62
C ILE A 93 2.38 -3.94 3.73
N GLY A 94 2.85 -5.02 4.34
CA GLY A 94 3.64 -6.06 3.68
C GLY A 94 5.15 -5.84 3.75
N SER A 95 5.62 -4.71 4.31
CA SER A 95 7.04 -4.51 4.54
C SER A 95 7.57 -5.42 5.64
N ALA A 96 8.78 -5.96 5.46
CA ALA A 96 9.51 -6.70 6.48
C ALA A 96 11.00 -6.34 6.46
N TYR A 97 11.61 -6.35 7.65
CA TYR A 97 13.02 -6.02 7.84
C TYR A 97 13.67 -6.99 8.82
N ALA A 98 14.91 -7.36 8.53
CA ALA A 98 15.74 -8.17 9.42
C ALA A 98 17.09 -7.49 9.67
N ARG A 99 17.62 -7.65 10.87
CA ARG A 99 18.93 -7.08 11.24
C ARG A 99 20.06 -7.99 10.76
N GLU A 100 21.09 -7.41 10.16
CA GLU A 100 22.27 -8.15 9.72
C GLU A 100 23.15 -8.57 10.92
N GLY A 101 22.84 -9.71 11.52
CA GLY A 101 23.50 -10.18 12.75
C GLY A 101 23.24 -9.27 13.96
N ASP A 102 23.94 -9.50 15.06
CA ASP A 102 23.59 -8.90 16.36
C ASP A 102 23.73 -7.36 16.44
N ALA A 103 24.51 -6.75 15.53
CA ALA A 103 24.82 -5.32 15.55
C ALA A 103 24.81 -4.67 14.15
N GLY A 104 24.23 -5.34 13.15
CA GLY A 104 24.12 -4.81 11.80
C GLY A 104 22.95 -3.85 11.62
N GLN A 105 22.74 -3.43 10.37
CA GLN A 105 21.61 -2.58 9.99
C GLN A 105 20.36 -3.44 9.74
N LEU A 106 19.19 -2.83 9.87
CA LEU A 106 17.95 -3.41 9.37
C LEU A 106 17.95 -3.31 7.85
N ILE A 107 17.76 -4.45 7.18
CA ILE A 107 17.64 -4.55 5.72
C ILE A 107 16.28 -5.10 5.36
N ALA A 108 15.75 -4.67 4.22
CA ALA A 108 14.49 -5.21 3.69
C ALA A 108 14.65 -6.70 3.39
N VAL A 109 13.64 -7.47 3.77
CA VAL A 109 13.51 -8.91 3.48
C VAL A 109 12.11 -9.20 2.98
N ASP A 110 11.89 -10.39 2.46
CA ASP A 110 10.56 -10.81 2.02
C ASP A 110 9.58 -10.84 3.20
N SER A 111 8.36 -10.38 2.94
CA SER A 111 7.22 -10.54 3.85
C SER A 111 7.06 -12.01 4.24
N PRO A 112 6.74 -12.33 5.51
CA PRO A 112 6.39 -13.69 5.90
C PRO A 112 5.01 -14.12 5.38
N PHE A 113 4.23 -13.20 4.83
CA PHE A 113 2.88 -13.42 4.31
C PHE A 113 2.81 -13.16 2.80
N ASP A 114 2.02 -13.97 2.10
CA ASP A 114 1.63 -13.64 0.73
C ASP A 114 0.73 -12.38 0.72
N ALA A 115 0.81 -11.58 -0.34
CA ALA A 115 0.04 -10.34 -0.43
C ALA A 115 -1.49 -10.56 -0.38
N ASP A 116 -1.98 -11.75 -0.71
CA ASP A 116 -3.41 -12.12 -0.59
C ASP A 116 -3.83 -12.39 0.87
N GLU A 117 -2.91 -12.79 1.74
CA GLU A 117 -3.16 -13.00 3.18
C GLU A 117 -3.26 -11.68 3.94
N LEU A 118 -2.66 -10.63 3.39
CA LEU A 118 -2.69 -9.27 3.92
C LEU A 118 -3.86 -8.42 3.38
N LEU A 119 -4.85 -9.06 2.74
CA LEU A 119 -6.09 -8.36 2.39
C LEU A 119 -6.94 -8.17 3.66
N HIS A 120 -7.39 -6.95 3.87
CA HIS A 120 -8.12 -6.57 5.07
C HIS A 120 -9.52 -7.19 5.07
N PRO A 121 -9.91 -7.98 6.10
CA PRO A 121 -11.15 -8.75 6.10
C PRO A 121 -12.41 -7.89 6.17
N ASP A 122 -12.33 -6.69 6.76
CA ASP A 122 -13.49 -5.80 6.88
C ASP A 122 -13.86 -5.05 5.59
N PHE A 123 -13.05 -5.15 4.53
CA PHE A 123 -13.34 -4.54 3.24
C PHE A 123 -13.70 -5.62 2.21
N PRO A 124 -14.65 -5.34 1.28
CA PRO A 124 -14.93 -6.24 0.17
C PRO A 124 -13.65 -6.67 -0.54
N ILE A 125 -13.53 -7.98 -0.81
CA ILE A 125 -12.42 -8.55 -1.58
C ILE A 125 -12.93 -8.91 -2.97
N LEU A 126 -12.35 -8.27 -3.98
CA LEU A 126 -12.54 -8.60 -5.39
C LEU A 126 -11.60 -9.75 -5.75
N GLU A 127 -12.14 -10.77 -6.41
CA GLU A 127 -11.36 -11.90 -6.90
C GLU A 127 -10.62 -11.54 -8.20
N ALA A 128 -9.50 -12.22 -8.45
CA ALA A 128 -8.80 -12.11 -9.72
C ALA A 128 -9.70 -12.55 -10.87
N GLY A 129 -9.74 -11.79 -11.96
CA GLY A 129 -10.71 -12.03 -13.03
C GLY A 129 -11.25 -10.76 -13.67
N LEU A 130 -12.28 -10.94 -14.49
CA LEU A 130 -13.03 -9.83 -15.05
C LEU A 130 -13.87 -9.17 -13.95
N PHE A 131 -13.68 -7.88 -13.77
CA PHE A 131 -14.44 -7.05 -12.85
C PHE A 131 -15.20 -5.97 -13.62
N GLU A 132 -16.50 -5.88 -13.39
CA GLU A 132 -17.37 -4.88 -14.02
C GLU A 132 -17.26 -3.57 -13.22
N LEU A 133 -16.63 -2.54 -13.80
CA LEU A 133 -16.61 -1.19 -13.24
C LEU A 133 -17.99 -0.54 -13.35
N THR A 134 -18.65 -0.74 -14.49
CA THR A 134 -20.03 -0.34 -14.81
C THR A 134 -20.61 -1.32 -15.83
N ASP A 135 -21.89 -1.15 -16.22
CA ASP A 135 -22.51 -1.89 -17.32
C ASP A 135 -21.77 -1.74 -18.67
N ARG A 136 -20.90 -0.72 -18.78
CA ARG A 136 -20.13 -0.42 -20.00
C ARG A 136 -18.67 -0.81 -19.88
N TRP A 137 -18.06 -0.56 -18.72
CA TRP A 137 -16.61 -0.69 -18.53
C TRP A 137 -16.29 -1.89 -17.68
N SER A 138 -15.32 -2.68 -18.11
CA SER A 138 -14.79 -3.81 -17.33
C SER A 138 -13.27 -3.76 -17.29
N MET A 139 -12.70 -4.35 -16.24
CA MET A 139 -11.27 -4.37 -15.97
C MET A 139 -10.83 -5.78 -15.61
N GLN A 140 -9.74 -6.25 -16.22
CA GLN A 140 -9.12 -7.52 -15.84
C GLN A 140 -8.21 -7.32 -14.63
N LEU A 141 -8.59 -7.87 -13.48
CA LEU A 141 -7.78 -7.90 -12.28
C LEU A 141 -6.82 -9.10 -12.32
N PRO A 142 -5.49 -8.89 -12.23
CA PRO A 142 -4.51 -9.98 -12.22
C PRO A 142 -4.44 -10.71 -10.86
N HIS A 143 -4.87 -10.04 -9.80
CA HIS A 143 -4.81 -10.50 -8.41
C HIS A 143 -6.09 -10.14 -7.67
N ARG A 144 -6.17 -10.57 -6.41
CA ARG A 144 -7.22 -10.17 -5.48
C ARG A 144 -6.92 -8.78 -4.93
N PHE A 145 -7.96 -7.98 -4.71
CA PHE A 145 -7.85 -6.63 -4.17
C PHE A 145 -8.95 -6.37 -3.15
N ASN A 146 -8.63 -5.64 -2.09
CA ASN A 146 -9.67 -4.98 -1.30
C ASN A 146 -10.30 -3.85 -2.11
N GLN A 147 -11.55 -3.51 -1.80
CA GLN A 147 -12.31 -2.43 -2.43
C GLN A 147 -12.98 -1.55 -1.38
N ARG A 148 -13.02 -0.25 -1.64
CA ARG A 148 -13.94 0.70 -1.00
C ARG A 148 -14.44 1.73 -2.00
N LEU A 149 -15.55 2.37 -1.65
CA LEU A 149 -16.11 3.50 -2.40
C LEU A 149 -16.04 4.75 -1.53
N GLU A 150 -15.44 5.80 -2.09
CA GLU A 150 -15.40 7.12 -1.48
C GLU A 150 -16.75 7.84 -1.66
N LYS A 151 -17.00 8.89 -0.86
CA LYS A 151 -18.29 9.60 -0.84
C LYS A 151 -18.64 10.29 -2.16
N ASP A 152 -17.65 10.63 -2.95
CA ASP A 152 -17.78 11.26 -4.27
C ASP A 152 -17.99 10.23 -5.40
N GLY A 153 -17.99 8.94 -5.08
CA GLY A 153 -18.15 7.85 -6.04
C GLY A 153 -16.84 7.34 -6.64
N GLN A 154 -15.68 7.87 -6.23
CA GLN A 154 -14.40 7.29 -6.60
C GLN A 154 -14.24 5.91 -5.95
N MET A 155 -13.80 4.93 -6.74
CA MET A 155 -13.52 3.59 -6.23
C MET A 155 -12.04 3.47 -5.92
N VAL A 156 -11.72 2.89 -4.77
CA VAL A 156 -10.35 2.59 -4.38
C VAL A 156 -10.18 1.08 -4.27
N LEU A 157 -9.23 0.54 -5.02
CA LEU A 157 -8.80 -0.86 -4.93
C LEU A 157 -7.39 -0.90 -4.36
N TRP A 158 -7.08 -1.82 -3.45
CA TRP A 158 -5.72 -1.94 -2.94
C TRP A 158 -5.38 -3.37 -2.55
N ARG A 159 -4.07 -3.63 -2.55
CA ARG A 159 -3.40 -4.79 -1.94
C ARG A 159 -1.98 -4.36 -1.56
N PRO A 160 -1.21 -5.13 -0.77
CA PRO A 160 0.20 -4.82 -0.55
C PRO A 160 0.93 -4.58 -1.87
N GLY A 161 1.72 -3.51 -1.96
CA GLY A 161 2.44 -3.11 -3.17
C GLY A 161 1.67 -2.19 -4.13
N VAL A 162 0.33 -2.19 -4.15
CA VAL A 162 -0.45 -1.47 -5.18
C VAL A 162 -1.75 -0.87 -4.66
N THR A 163 -1.95 0.43 -4.90
CA THR A 163 -3.22 1.14 -4.66
C THR A 163 -3.72 1.79 -5.95
N ILE A 164 -5.01 1.62 -6.26
CA ILE A 164 -5.66 2.09 -7.49
C ILE A 164 -6.84 2.96 -7.12
N TYR A 165 -6.82 4.22 -7.55
CA TYR A 165 -7.99 5.09 -7.56
C TYR A 165 -8.62 5.03 -8.95
N ALA A 166 -9.88 4.62 -9.03
CA ALA A 166 -10.60 4.42 -10.28
C ALA A 166 -11.82 5.34 -10.37
N SER A 167 -11.95 6.02 -11.50
CA SER A 167 -13.09 6.88 -11.83
C SER A 167 -13.56 6.62 -13.25
N VAL A 168 -14.87 6.60 -13.44
CA VAL A 168 -15.51 6.43 -14.75
C VAL A 168 -16.31 7.67 -15.07
N TRP A 169 -16.08 8.24 -16.26
CA TRP A 169 -16.68 9.48 -16.70
C TRP A 169 -17.43 9.27 -18.02
N GLY A 170 -18.66 9.79 -18.09
CA GLY A 170 -19.39 9.95 -19.35
C GLY A 170 -19.11 11.32 -19.97
N LEU A 171 -19.42 11.47 -21.26
CA LEU A 171 -19.34 12.75 -21.94
C LEU A 171 -20.69 13.48 -22.03
N PRO A 172 -20.69 14.83 -22.01
CA PRO A 172 -21.87 15.62 -22.36
C PRO A 172 -22.20 15.49 -23.85
N GLU A 173 -23.50 15.51 -24.20
CA GLU A 173 -24.01 15.31 -25.57
C GLU A 173 -23.44 16.29 -26.61
N ASP A 174 -23.05 17.50 -26.19
CA ASP A 174 -22.50 18.57 -27.06
C ASP A 174 -20.98 18.79 -26.87
N GLY A 175 -20.27 17.83 -26.26
CA GLY A 175 -18.84 17.91 -25.97
C GLY A 175 -17.91 17.40 -27.09
N ASP A 176 -16.61 17.61 -26.90
CA ASP A 176 -15.58 16.95 -27.71
C ASP A 176 -15.62 15.42 -27.52
N SER A 177 -15.01 14.69 -28.46
CA SER A 177 -14.87 13.24 -28.32
C SER A 177 -14.03 12.89 -27.09
N ALA A 178 -14.23 11.70 -26.52
CA ALA A 178 -13.50 11.32 -25.29
C ALA A 178 -12.01 11.23 -25.57
N ALA A 179 -11.66 10.83 -26.80
CA ALA A 179 -10.30 10.82 -27.29
C ALA A 179 -9.65 12.22 -27.28
N ASP A 180 -10.37 13.25 -27.73
CA ASP A 180 -9.86 14.62 -27.74
C ASP A 180 -9.77 15.20 -26.33
N THR A 181 -10.79 14.92 -25.49
CA THR A 181 -10.78 15.29 -24.06
C THR A 181 -9.55 14.69 -23.36
N LEU A 182 -9.27 13.40 -23.56
CA LEU A 182 -8.11 12.76 -22.95
C LEU A 182 -6.78 13.36 -23.44
N ARG A 183 -6.66 13.66 -24.74
CA ARG A 183 -5.44 14.29 -25.29
C ARG A 183 -5.21 15.69 -24.75
N GLU A 184 -6.27 16.44 -24.49
CA GLU A 184 -6.17 17.76 -23.87
C GLU A 184 -5.78 17.64 -22.40
N LEU A 185 -6.50 16.82 -21.63
CA LEU A 185 -6.21 16.55 -20.22
C LEU A 185 -4.76 16.09 -20.02
N THR A 186 -4.30 15.15 -20.85
CA THR A 186 -2.95 14.58 -20.72
C THR A 186 -1.87 15.47 -21.35
N ARG A 187 -2.22 16.48 -22.17
CA ARG A 187 -1.26 17.48 -22.66
C ARG A 187 -0.82 18.43 -21.54
N GLU A 188 -1.70 18.73 -20.60
CA GLU A 188 -1.42 19.59 -19.44
C GLU A 188 -0.88 18.81 -18.22
N ARG A 189 -0.45 17.56 -18.42
CA ARG A 189 0.18 16.74 -17.38
C ARG A 189 1.41 17.44 -16.77
N ASP A 190 1.77 17.01 -15.56
CA ASP A 190 2.94 17.52 -14.86
C ASP A 190 4.21 17.42 -15.73
N SER A 191 5.05 18.44 -15.66
CA SER A 191 6.30 18.50 -16.42
C SER A 191 7.33 17.43 -16.03
N ALA A 192 7.22 16.86 -14.83
CA ALA A 192 8.02 15.74 -14.36
C ALA A 192 7.54 14.38 -14.90
N ALA A 193 6.39 14.36 -15.58
CA ALA A 193 5.84 13.13 -16.14
C ALA A 193 6.79 12.51 -17.17
N PHE A 194 6.97 11.19 -17.06
CA PHE A 194 7.84 10.41 -17.94
C PHE A 194 7.10 9.17 -18.46
N ASP A 195 7.74 8.42 -19.36
CA ASP A 195 7.18 7.20 -19.98
C ASP A 195 5.77 7.36 -20.56
N TYR A 196 5.49 8.51 -21.19
CA TYR A 196 4.22 8.77 -21.86
C TYR A 196 3.98 7.76 -23.00
N GLN A 197 2.80 7.15 -23.00
CA GLN A 197 2.34 6.21 -24.00
C GLN A 197 0.95 6.62 -24.48
N GLU A 198 0.73 6.55 -25.79
CA GLU A 198 -0.59 6.69 -26.42
C GLU A 198 -0.77 5.55 -27.41
N LEU A 199 -1.83 4.77 -27.23
CA LEU A 199 -2.11 3.55 -27.99
C LEU A 199 -3.55 3.61 -28.51
N GLN A 200 -3.73 3.39 -29.82
CA GLN A 200 -5.04 3.23 -30.44
C GLN A 200 -5.28 1.74 -30.72
N GLU A 201 -6.28 1.15 -30.07
CA GLU A 201 -6.64 -0.27 -30.18
C GLU A 201 -8.10 -0.42 -30.57
N GLY A 202 -8.36 -0.57 -31.88
CA GLY A 202 -9.72 -0.56 -32.39
C GLY A 202 -10.41 0.77 -32.06
N ALA A 203 -11.55 0.71 -31.37
CA ALA A 203 -12.31 1.87 -30.93
C ALA A 203 -11.78 2.52 -29.63
N LEU A 204 -10.80 1.91 -28.96
CA LEU A 204 -10.27 2.41 -27.69
C LEU A 204 -9.03 3.26 -27.90
N LEU A 205 -9.01 4.45 -27.30
CA LEU A 205 -7.79 5.22 -27.08
C LEU A 205 -7.30 4.97 -25.66
N ARG A 206 -6.03 4.59 -25.52
CA ARG A 206 -5.37 4.43 -24.23
C ARG A 206 -4.24 5.44 -24.10
N ILE A 207 -4.17 6.14 -22.98
CA ILE A 207 -3.05 7.01 -22.64
C ILE A 207 -2.53 6.63 -21.26
N ALA A 208 -1.21 6.62 -21.08
CA ALA A 208 -0.62 6.50 -19.75
C ALA A 208 0.67 7.32 -19.63
N TYR A 209 1.00 7.73 -18.41
CA TYR A 209 2.29 8.32 -18.07
C TYR A 209 2.63 8.03 -16.60
N ARG A 210 3.92 8.11 -16.27
CA ARG A 210 4.42 7.90 -14.92
C ARG A 210 4.78 9.21 -14.23
N LEU A 211 4.65 9.20 -12.91
CA LEU A 211 5.17 10.22 -12.00
C LEU A 211 5.88 9.54 -10.82
N VAL A 212 6.74 10.32 -10.16
CA VAL A 212 7.22 10.04 -8.81
C VAL A 212 6.76 11.22 -7.98
N GLU A 213 5.92 10.97 -6.99
CA GLU A 213 5.22 11.99 -6.20
C GLU A 213 5.72 11.97 -4.75
N ASP A 214 5.97 13.14 -4.16
CA ASP A 214 6.30 13.25 -2.75
C ASP A 214 5.01 13.21 -1.93
N HIS A 215 4.82 12.12 -1.18
CA HIS A 215 3.74 11.95 -0.21
C HIS A 215 4.34 11.98 1.19
N ASP A 216 4.19 13.12 1.88
CA ASP A 216 4.68 13.34 3.25
C ASP A 216 6.18 13.03 3.42
N GLY A 217 7.00 13.41 2.42
CA GLY A 217 8.46 13.18 2.44
C GLY A 217 8.90 11.80 1.96
N VAL A 218 7.97 11.00 1.42
CA VAL A 218 8.25 9.70 0.80
C VAL A 218 7.95 9.79 -0.68
N ASP A 219 8.94 9.48 -1.52
CA ASP A 219 8.74 9.35 -2.96
C ASP A 219 7.90 8.10 -3.25
N VAL A 220 6.79 8.27 -3.98
CA VAL A 220 5.87 7.20 -4.39
C VAL A 220 5.80 7.15 -5.91
N ASP A 221 6.06 5.97 -6.48
CA ASP A 221 5.92 5.74 -7.91
C ASP A 221 4.44 5.60 -8.30
N SER A 222 4.07 6.21 -9.43
CA SER A 222 2.71 6.13 -9.95
C SER A 222 2.61 5.98 -11.46
N LEU A 223 1.48 5.43 -11.91
CA LEU A 223 1.05 5.30 -13.30
C LEU A 223 -0.37 5.84 -13.44
N TYR A 224 -0.50 6.98 -14.11
CA TYR A 224 -1.79 7.55 -14.49
C TYR A 224 -2.23 6.94 -15.80
N CYS A 225 -3.42 6.34 -15.81
CA CYS A 225 -3.94 5.53 -16.91
C CYS A 225 -5.30 6.05 -17.37
N PHE A 226 -5.48 6.19 -18.67
CA PHE A 226 -6.73 6.61 -19.27
C PHE A 226 -7.13 5.64 -20.38
N VAL A 227 -8.42 5.32 -20.47
CA VAL A 227 -8.99 4.52 -21.55
C VAL A 227 -10.32 5.13 -21.97
N ALA A 228 -10.39 5.62 -23.21
CA ALA A 228 -11.59 6.23 -23.79
C ALA A 228 -12.19 5.36 -24.89
N ASP A 229 -13.52 5.39 -24.97
CA ASP A 229 -14.28 4.96 -26.15
C ASP A 229 -15.01 6.17 -26.77
N ALA A 230 -16.07 5.96 -27.54
CA ALA A 230 -16.81 7.06 -28.16
C ALA A 230 -17.57 7.97 -27.18
N ASP A 231 -18.07 7.45 -26.05
CA ASP A 231 -19.03 8.16 -25.19
C ASP A 231 -18.52 8.40 -23.76
N GLY A 232 -17.32 7.93 -23.42
CA GLY A 232 -16.77 8.12 -22.09
C GLY A 232 -15.34 7.61 -21.94
N TYR A 233 -14.83 7.71 -20.72
CA TYR A 233 -13.50 7.21 -20.39
C TYR A 233 -13.39 6.73 -18.95
N VAL A 234 -12.42 5.83 -18.72
CA VAL A 234 -11.94 5.41 -17.40
C VAL A 234 -10.63 6.13 -17.12
N HIS A 235 -10.47 6.62 -15.90
CA HIS A 235 -9.22 7.15 -15.37
C HIS A 235 -8.81 6.33 -14.15
N LEU A 236 -7.58 5.82 -14.14
CA LEU A 236 -6.93 5.23 -12.98
C LEU A 236 -5.71 6.05 -12.57
N SER A 237 -5.58 6.34 -11.28
CA SER A 237 -4.30 6.71 -10.65
C SER A 237 -3.81 5.50 -9.87
N VAL A 238 -2.73 4.87 -10.35
CA VAL A 238 -2.16 3.66 -9.73
C VAL A 238 -0.86 4.03 -9.04
N TYR A 239 -0.79 3.85 -7.72
CA TYR A 239 0.41 4.03 -6.90
C TYR A 239 0.97 2.67 -6.53
N PHE A 240 2.29 2.55 -6.48
CA PHE A 240 2.94 1.30 -6.15
C PHE A 240 4.23 1.50 -5.37
N ASP A 241 4.52 0.51 -4.51
CA ASP A 241 5.58 0.61 -3.50
C ASP A 241 6.98 0.35 -4.08
N ALA A 242 7.08 -0.48 -5.13
CA ALA A 242 8.33 -0.78 -5.81
C ALA A 242 8.24 -0.47 -7.33
N PRO A 243 9.27 0.12 -7.95
CA PRO A 243 9.23 0.50 -9.37
C PRO A 243 8.85 -0.63 -10.34
N GLU A 244 9.15 -1.88 -10.01
CA GLU A 244 8.80 -3.09 -10.75
C GLU A 244 7.30 -3.41 -10.76
N ASP A 245 6.54 -2.98 -9.75
CA ASP A 245 5.09 -3.20 -9.66
C ASP A 245 4.30 -2.43 -10.73
N VAL A 246 4.98 -1.57 -11.50
CA VAL A 246 4.44 -0.96 -12.72
C VAL A 246 3.90 -2.00 -13.70
N GLU A 247 4.42 -3.24 -13.71
CA GLU A 247 3.91 -4.33 -14.55
C GLU A 247 2.45 -4.68 -14.21
N VAL A 248 2.10 -4.70 -12.92
CA VAL A 248 0.73 -4.94 -12.45
C VAL A 248 -0.18 -3.81 -12.93
N ALA A 249 0.24 -2.56 -12.74
CA ALA A 249 -0.51 -1.37 -13.16
C ALA A 249 -0.76 -1.37 -14.69
N GLN A 250 0.27 -1.67 -15.48
CA GLN A 250 0.16 -1.77 -16.93
C GLN A 250 -0.75 -2.91 -17.38
N SER A 251 -0.69 -4.07 -16.71
CA SER A 251 -1.56 -5.21 -17.01
C SER A 251 -3.02 -4.84 -16.81
N ILE A 252 -3.34 -4.17 -15.69
CA ILE A 252 -4.69 -3.70 -15.36
C ILE A 252 -5.17 -2.69 -16.41
N TRP A 253 -4.35 -1.67 -16.71
CA TRP A 253 -4.68 -0.64 -17.71
C TRP A 253 -4.98 -1.22 -19.09
N LYS A 254 -4.13 -2.13 -19.58
CA LYS A 254 -4.33 -2.82 -20.87
C LYS A 254 -5.54 -3.75 -20.85
N GLY A 255 -5.88 -4.28 -19.68
CA GLY A 255 -7.04 -5.15 -19.44
C GLY A 255 -8.40 -4.44 -19.39
N ILE A 256 -8.44 -3.10 -19.41
CA ILE A 256 -9.71 -2.36 -19.46
C ILE A 256 -10.37 -2.55 -20.82
N THR A 257 -11.67 -2.85 -20.82
CA THR A 257 -12.51 -3.05 -22.02
C THR A 257 -13.81 -2.27 -21.91
N SER A 258 -14.42 -1.96 -23.07
CA SER A 258 -15.73 -1.32 -23.16
C SER A 258 -16.70 -2.22 -23.93
N ALA A 259 -17.95 -2.26 -23.49
CA ALA A 259 -19.08 -2.89 -24.19
C ALA A 259 -19.70 -1.98 -25.29
N ALA A 260 -19.09 -0.83 -25.58
CA ALA A 260 -19.52 0.05 -26.66
C ALA A 260 -19.55 -0.69 -28.02
N THR A 261 -20.65 -0.51 -28.74
CA THR A 261 -20.92 -1.17 -30.02
C THR A 261 -20.45 -0.34 -31.21
#